data_AF-A0A532TFP5-F1
#
_entry.id   AF-A0A532TFP5-F1
#
_cell.length_a   1.000
_cell.length_b   1.000
_cell.length_c   1.000
_cell.angle_alpha   90.00
_cell.angle_beta   90.00
_cell.angle_gamma   90.00
#
_symmetry.space_group_name_H-M   'P 1'
#
loop_
_entity.id
_entity.type
_entity.pdbx_description
1 polymer ?
#
loop_
_entity_poly.entity_id
_entity_poly.type
_entity_poly.pdbx_seq_one_letter_code
_entity_poly.pdbx_strand_id
1 'polypeptide(L)' 'MQDLKTVFLIFSTGKVVCVGAKNKKIVRDAFLKLNHEVRELGVTKKSKANIDNQDITFI' A
#
# COMPACT_ATOMS: atom_id res chain seq x y z
N MET A 1 -18.58 2.64 2.27
CA MET A 1 -17.11 2.76 2.17
C MET A 1 -16.78 4.20 1.83
N GLN A 2 -16.00 4.91 2.64
CA GLN A 2 -15.29 6.08 2.11
C GLN A 2 -14.25 5.52 1.15
N ASP A 3 -14.49 5.70 -0.14
CA ASP A 3 -13.54 5.35 -1.20
C ASP A 3 -12.23 6.11 -0.94
N LEU A 4 -11.23 5.40 -0.42
CA LEU A 4 -9.85 5.87 -0.49
C LEU A 4 -9.52 5.90 -1.99
N LYS A 5 -9.52 7.10 -2.58
CA LYS A 5 -9.21 7.32 -4.00
C LYS A 5 -7.70 7.14 -4.26
N THR A 6 -7.20 5.95 -3.99
CA THR A 6 -5.80 5.57 -4.14
C THR A 6 -5.67 4.40 -5.08
N VAL A 7 -4.66 4.45 -5.95
CA VAL A 7 -4.32 3.35 -6.86
C VAL A 7 -2.97 2.79 -6.44
N PHE A 8 -2.86 1.45 -6.44
CA PHE A 8 -1.62 0.75 -6.16
C PHE A 8 -1.07 0.11 -7.43
N LEU A 9 0.21 0.37 -7.72
CA LEU A 9 0.97 -0.34 -8.75
C LEU A 9 1.94 -1.29 -8.06
N ILE A 10 1.77 -2.59 -8.30
CA ILE A 10 2.57 -3.66 -7.69
C ILE A 10 3.47 -4.26 -8.76
N PHE A 11 4.77 -4.24 -8.53
CA PHE A 11 5.75 -4.83 -9.42
C PHE A 11 6.07 -6.27 -8.98
N SER A 12 6.44 -7.14 -9.93
CA SER A 12 6.88 -8.51 -9.65
C SER A 12 8.08 -8.59 -8.70
N THR A 13 8.85 -7.51 -8.58
CA THR A 13 9.96 -7.35 -7.62
C THR A 13 9.51 -7.15 -6.18
N GLY A 14 8.20 -7.02 -5.93
CA GLY A 14 7.63 -6.74 -4.61
C GLY A 14 7.61 -5.25 -4.24
N LYS A 15 8.06 -4.35 -5.13
CA LYS A 15 7.89 -2.90 -4.95
C LYS A 15 6.43 -2.52 -5.17
N VAL A 16 5.94 -1.60 -4.33
CA VAL A 16 4.57 -1.06 -4.40
C VAL A 16 4.63 0.44 -4.48
N VAL A 17 3.91 1.03 -5.44
CA VAL A 17 3.74 2.48 -5.58
C VAL A 17 2.29 2.83 -5.27
N CYS A 18 2.07 3.79 -4.37
CA CYS A 18 0.75 4.30 -4.01
C CYS A 18 0.58 5.72 -4.57
N VAL A 19 -0.45 5.94 -5.37
CA VAL A 19 -0.79 7.25 -5.95
C VAL A 19 -2.20 7.69 -5.55
N GLY A 20 -2.45 9.00 -5.58
CA GLY A 20 -3.77 9.59 -5.24
C GLY A 20 -3.99 9.86 -3.74
N ALA A 21 -3.00 9.57 -2.90
CA ALA A 21 -3.07 9.87 -1.48
C ALA A 21 -2.69 11.33 -1.21
N LYS A 22 -3.52 12.06 -0.45
CA LYS A 22 -3.29 13.46 -0.10
C LYS A 22 -2.37 13.67 1.11
N ASN A 23 -2.18 12.63 1.92
CA ASN A 23 -1.36 12.68 3.12
C ASN A 23 -0.89 11.27 3.52
N LYS A 24 0.11 11.22 4.42
CA LYS A 24 0.69 9.95 4.88
C LYS A 24 -0.30 9.03 5.58
N LYS A 25 -1.30 9.60 6.26
CA LYS A 25 -2.36 8.82 6.94
C LYS A 25 -3.17 8.02 5.92
N ILE A 26 -3.56 8.64 4.80
CA ILE A 26 -4.27 7.97 3.70
C ILE A 26 -3.42 6.85 3.10
N VAL A 27 -2.11 7.08 2.89
CA VAL A 27 -1.19 6.03 2.40
C VAL A 27 -1.19 4.83 3.35
N ARG A 28 -1.08 5.08 4.66
CA ARG A 28 -1.07 4.03 5.68
C ARG A 28 -2.37 3.24 5.72
N ASP A 29 -3.50 3.94 5.75
CA ASP A 29 -4.83 3.32 5.80
C ASP A 29 -5.10 2.49 4.53
N ALA A 30 -4.73 3.01 3.36
CA ALA A 30 -4.87 2.31 2.08
C ALA A 30 -3.96 1.08 2.00
N PHE A 31 -2.71 1.18 2.47
CA PHE A 31 -1.77 0.07 2.47
C PHE A 31 -2.20 -1.05 3.42
N LEU A 32 -2.75 -0.72 4.59
CA LEU A 32 -3.30 -1.70 5.52
C LEU A 32 -4.46 -2.47 4.89
N LYS A 33 -5.34 -1.78 4.15
CA LYS A 33 -6.44 -2.42 3.42
C LYS A 33 -5.92 -3.33 2.30
N LEU A 34 -4.97 -2.86 1.50
CA LEU A 34 -4.31 -3.68 0.47
C LEU A 34 -3.71 -4.95 1.09
N ASN A 35 -2.96 -4.81 2.19
CA ASN A 35 -2.33 -5.94 2.85
C ASN A 35 -3.36 -6.94 3.41
N HIS A 36 -4.54 -6.49 3.82
CA HIS A 36 -5.64 -7.38 4.20
C HIS A 36 -6.13 -8.20 3.00
N GLU A 37 -6.48 -7.53 1.90
CA GLU A 37 -7.03 -8.17 0.69
C GLU A 37 -6.03 -9.16 0.07
N VAL A 38 -4.75 -8.79 -0.05
CA VAL A 38 -3.71 -9.66 -0.64
C VAL A 38 -3.43 -10.88 0.26
N ARG A 39 -3.57 -10.75 1.59
CA ARG A 39 -3.44 -11.87 2.53
C ARG A 39 -4.62 -12.84 2.44
N GLU A 40 -5.83 -12.33 2.28
CA GLU A 40 -7.02 -13.16 2.06
C GLU A 40 -6.93 -13.96 0.76
N LEU A 41 -6.31 -13.38 -0.27
CA LEU A 41 -6.05 -14.05 -1.55
C LEU A 41 -4.86 -15.03 -1.51
N GLY A 42 -4.14 -15.14 -0.39
CA GLY A 42 -3.03 -16.08 -0.22
C GLY A 42 -1.76 -15.72 -1.01
N VAL A 43 -1.64 -14.50 -1.50
CA VAL A 43 -0.57 -14.08 -2.44
C VAL A 43 0.73 -13.69 -1.72
N THR A 44 0.73 -13.53 -0.39
CA THR A 44 1.92 -13.07 0.37
C THR A 44 2.57 -14.18 1.22
N LYS A 45 3.91 -14.31 1.18
CA LYS A 45 4.70 -14.88 2.29
C LYS A 45 4.88 -13.80 3.37
N LYS A 46 4.84 -14.18 4.66
CA LYS A 46 5.04 -13.27 5.81
C LYS A 46 6.35 -12.49 5.68
N SER A 47 6.31 -11.30 5.10
CA SER A 47 7.39 -10.32 5.18
C SER A 47 6.98 -9.24 6.16
N LYS A 48 7.89 -8.87 7.06
CA LYS A 48 7.71 -7.82 8.04
C LYS A 48 7.72 -6.49 7.27
N ALA A 49 6.54 -6.03 6.83
CA ALA A 49 6.40 -4.76 6.14
C ALA A 49 6.87 -3.64 7.08
N ASN A 50 8.11 -3.17 6.89
CA ASN A 50 8.65 -2.04 7.61
C ASN A 50 8.06 -0.78 6.96
N ILE A 51 7.02 -0.24 7.59
CA ILE A 51 6.23 0.88 7.07
C ILE A 51 6.94 2.23 7.28
N ASP A 52 8.07 2.22 7.99
CA ASP A 52 8.67 3.42 8.54
C ASP A 52 9.61 4.16 7.57
N ASN A 53 9.91 3.59 6.40
CA ASN A 53 10.70 4.25 5.35
C ASN A 53 10.19 3.91 3.94
N GLN A 54 8.97 4.35 3.60
CA GLN A 54 8.59 4.49 2.20
C GLN A 54 8.89 5.92 1.77
N ASP A 55 9.79 6.07 0.81
CA ASP A 55 10.08 7.34 0.16
C ASP A 55 8.80 7.86 -0.50
N ILE A 56 8.08 8.72 0.22
CA ILE A 56 6.87 9.38 -0.29
C ILE A 56 7.35 10.57 -1.11
N THR A 57 7.54 10.35 -2.40
CA THR A 57 7.77 11.43 -3.35
C THR A 57 6.43 12.08 -3.66
N PHE A 58 6.24 13.32 -3.21
CA PHE A 58 5.17 14.18 -3.68
C PHE A 58 5.63 14.81 -5.00
N ILE A 59 4.95 14.45 -6.09
CA ILE A 59 4.96 15.20 -7.36
C ILE A 59 3.59 15.84 -7.54
#